data_AF-A0AAD6BIH1-F1
#
_entry.id   AF-A0AAD6BIH1-F1
#
_cell.length_a   1.000
_cell.length_b   1.000
_cell.length_c   1.000
_cell.angle_alpha   90.00
_cell.angle_beta   90.00
_cell.angle_gamma   90.00
#
_symmetry.space_group_name_H-M   'P 1'
#
loop_
_entity.id
_entity.type
_entity.pdbx_description
1 polymer ?
#
loop_
_entity_poly.entity_id
_entity_poly.type
_entity_poly.pdbx_seq_one_letter_code
_entity_poly.pdbx_strand_id
1 'polypeptide(L)'
;MSQKRFRPAAMLFVFTVSAVVHEYILAICFGFFYPVLFCLFMCFGMMFNFILHDRRKGPIWNVIMWTSLFLGQGVILCLYSQEWYAQQYCPLTEPSFLELLKPRSWSCHRDAGL
;
A
#
# COMPACT_ATOMS: atom_id res chain seq x y z
N MET A 1 -34.77 -10.48 -17.92
CA MET A 1 -34.04 -10.66 -16.64
C MET A 1 -33.17 -9.43 -16.37
N SER A 2 -33.15 -8.98 -15.13
CA SER A 2 -32.71 -7.67 -14.66
C SER A 2 -31.22 -7.39 -14.89
N GLN A 3 -30.87 -6.49 -15.82
CA GLN A 3 -29.54 -5.87 -15.94
C GLN A 3 -29.34 -4.87 -14.79
N LYS A 4 -29.20 -5.36 -13.55
CA LYS A 4 -28.75 -4.52 -12.44
C LYS A 4 -27.26 -4.24 -12.64
N ARG A 5 -26.96 -3.02 -13.06
CA ARG A 5 -25.60 -2.45 -13.20
C ARG A 5 -24.79 -2.67 -11.91
N PHE A 6 -23.95 -3.70 -11.87
CA PHE A 6 -22.96 -3.93 -10.80
C PHE A 6 -21.73 -2.99 -10.96
N ARG A 7 -21.98 -1.69 -11.18
CA ARG A 7 -20.93 -0.66 -11.27
C ARG A 7 -19.97 -0.66 -10.08
N PRO A 8 -20.42 -0.74 -8.81
CA PRO A 8 -19.49 -0.81 -7.69
C PRO A 8 -18.64 -2.08 -7.73
N ALA A 9 -19.20 -3.25 -8.06
CA ALA A 9 -18.43 -4.49 -8.14
C ALA A 9 -17.36 -4.43 -9.27
N ALA A 10 -17.71 -3.82 -10.41
CA ALA A 10 -16.76 -3.60 -11.48
C ALA A 10 -15.63 -2.64 -11.06
N MET A 11 -15.95 -1.57 -10.33
CA MET A 11 -14.94 -0.65 -9.77
C MET A 11 -14.04 -1.36 -8.75
N LEU A 12 -14.60 -2.13 -7.83
CA LEU A 12 -13.84 -2.93 -6.86
C LEU A 12 -12.85 -3.84 -7.59
N PHE A 13 -13.32 -4.57 -8.59
CA PHE A 13 -12.47 -5.50 -9.35
C PHE A 13 -11.27 -4.79 -10.01
N VAL A 14 -11.50 -3.69 -10.72
CA VAL A 14 -10.39 -2.97 -11.38
C VAL A 14 -9.43 -2.34 -10.38
N PHE A 15 -9.92 -1.86 -9.23
CA PHE A 15 -9.08 -1.34 -8.15
C PHE A 15 -8.22 -2.45 -7.52
N THR A 16 -8.81 -3.62 -7.25
CA THR A 16 -8.07 -4.76 -6.71
C THR A 16 -7.01 -5.25 -7.69
N VAL A 17 -7.34 -5.42 -8.97
CA VAL A 17 -6.36 -5.82 -9.99
C VAL A 17 -5.23 -4.81 -10.09
N SER A 18 -5.55 -3.50 -10.08
CA SER A 18 -4.54 -2.45 -10.08
C SER A 18 -3.62 -2.53 -8.86
N ALA A 19 -4.18 -2.69 -7.65
CA ALA A 19 -3.41 -2.78 -6.42
C ALA A 19 -2.46 -3.99 -6.42
N VAL A 20 -2.92 -5.15 -6.90
CA VAL A 20 -2.09 -6.36 -7.04
C VAL A 20 -0.93 -6.13 -8.00
N VAL A 21 -1.16 -5.47 -9.15
CA VAL A 21 -0.08 -5.20 -10.11
C VAL A 21 0.95 -4.24 -9.52
N HIS A 22 0.54 -3.18 -8.82
CA HIS A 22 1.48 -2.25 -8.19
C HIS A 22 2.32 -2.95 -7.12
N GLU A 23 1.70 -3.77 -6.28
CA GLU A 23 2.40 -4.56 -5.29
C GLU A 23 3.36 -5.57 -5.93
N TYR A 24 2.95 -6.25 -7.01
CA TYR A 24 3.78 -7.19 -7.74
C TYR A 24 5.05 -6.53 -8.30
N ILE A 25 4.92 -5.34 -8.89
CA ILE A 25 6.07 -4.58 -9.40
C ILE A 25 7.02 -4.23 -8.25
N LEU A 26 6.50 -3.75 -7.11
CA LEU A 26 7.32 -3.41 -5.95
C LEU A 26 8.00 -4.66 -5.35
N ALA A 27 7.29 -5.78 -5.29
CA ALA A 27 7.84 -7.05 -4.80
C ALA A 27 9.00 -7.54 -5.67
N ILE A 28 8.91 -7.39 -7.00
CA ILE A 28 10.01 -7.73 -7.91
C ILE A 28 11.18 -6.73 -7.77
N CYS A 29 10.89 -5.43 -7.74
CA CYS A 29 11.92 -4.40 -7.69
C CYS A 29 12.75 -4.48 -6.40
N PHE A 30 12.10 -4.72 -5.26
CA PHE A 30 12.77 -4.75 -3.97
C PHE A 30 13.19 -6.15 -3.51
N GLY A 31 12.60 -7.22 -4.07
CA GLY A 31 12.92 -8.60 -3.68
C GLY A 31 12.29 -9.04 -2.35
N PHE A 32 11.30 -8.30 -1.83
CA PHE A 32 10.54 -8.64 -0.63
C PHE A 32 9.07 -8.28 -0.77
N PHE A 33 8.18 -8.92 -0.01
CA PHE A 33 6.74 -8.67 -0.08
C PHE A 33 6.26 -7.83 1.11
N TYR A 34 5.85 -6.59 0.84
CA TYR A 34 5.34 -5.67 1.86
C TYR A 34 4.01 -5.05 1.42
N PRO A 35 2.85 -5.58 1.86
CA PRO A 35 1.52 -5.26 1.32
C PRO A 35 0.93 -3.92 1.76
N VAL A 36 1.77 -2.98 2.18
CA VAL A 36 1.31 -1.66 2.62
C VAL A 36 0.68 -0.87 1.48
N LEU A 37 1.26 -0.91 0.28
CA LEU A 37 0.66 -0.21 -0.87
C LEU A 37 -0.71 -0.79 -1.22
N PHE A 38 -0.84 -2.12 -1.22
CA PHE A 38 -2.12 -2.80 -1.47
C PHE A 38 -3.20 -2.37 -0.47
N CYS A 39 -2.88 -2.41 0.83
CA CYS A 39 -3.79 -1.98 1.90
C CYS A 39 -4.17 -0.50 1.78
N LEU A 40 -3.21 0.39 1.47
CA LEU A 40 -3.50 1.81 1.30
C LEU A 40 -4.40 2.07 0.08
N PHE A 41 -4.15 1.44 -1.06
CA PHE A 41 -4.98 1.58 -2.25
C PHE A 41 -6.39 1.02 -2.06
N MET A 42 -6.51 -0.15 -1.43
CA MET A 42 -7.80 -0.78 -1.18
C MET A 42 -8.61 -0.07 -0.10
N CYS A 43 -8.00 0.38 1.01
CA CYS A 43 -8.74 1.06 2.07
C CYS A 43 -8.98 2.54 1.73
N PHE A 44 -7.92 3.32 1.55
CA PHE A 44 -8.05 4.75 1.32
C PHE A 44 -8.55 5.05 -0.09
N GLY A 45 -7.97 4.41 -1.12
CA GLY A 45 -8.37 4.67 -2.52
C GLY A 45 -9.85 4.35 -2.77
N MET A 46 -10.35 3.25 -2.22
CA MET A 46 -11.75 2.87 -2.33
C MET A 46 -12.68 3.75 -1.50
N MET A 47 -12.31 4.05 -0.25
CA MET A 47 -13.06 4.96 0.62
C MET A 47 -13.21 6.33 -0.04
N PHE A 48 -12.12 6.88 -0.59
CA PHE A 48 -12.15 8.13 -1.34
C PHE A 48 -12.98 8.03 -2.62
N ASN A 49 -12.88 6.93 -3.37
CA ASN A 49 -13.69 6.74 -4.57
C ASN A 49 -15.20 6.82 -4.26
N PHE A 50 -15.67 6.08 -3.25
CA PHE A 50 -17.09 6.11 -2.86
C PHE A 50 -17.51 7.47 -2.28
N ILE A 51 -16.68 8.09 -1.43
CA ILE A 51 -17.01 9.38 -0.79
C ILE A 51 -16.99 10.54 -1.79
N LEU A 52 -16.05 10.56 -2.74
CA LEU A 52 -15.91 11.63 -3.74
C LEU A 52 -16.88 11.46 -4.90
N HIS A 53 -17.26 10.22 -5.24
CA HIS A 53 -18.27 9.96 -6.28
C HIS A 53 -19.64 10.53 -5.89
N ASP A 54 -19.91 10.69 -4.58
CA ASP A 54 -21.13 11.29 -4.07
C ASP A 54 -21.09 12.84 -4.12
N ARG A 55 -21.02 13.39 -5.33
CA ARG A 55 -21.40 14.76 -5.75
C ARG A 55 -21.08 15.93 -4.79
N ARG A 56 -19.95 15.92 -4.06
CA ARG A 56 -19.57 17.07 -3.22
C ARG A 56 -18.77 18.10 -4.03
N LYS A 57 -19.44 19.17 -4.48
CA LYS A 57 -18.86 20.21 -5.35
C LYS A 57 -18.03 21.30 -4.63
N GLY A 58 -17.50 21.01 -3.44
CA GLY A 58 -16.78 22.01 -2.64
C GLY A 58 -15.26 22.01 -2.86
N PRO A 59 -14.58 23.18 -2.85
CA PRO A 59 -13.12 23.25 -2.98
C PRO A 59 -12.37 22.52 -1.84
N ILE A 60 -13.03 22.33 -0.69
CA ILE A 60 -12.54 21.57 0.46
C ILE A 60 -12.22 20.11 0.08
N TRP A 61 -13.00 19.49 -0.82
CA TRP A 61 -12.77 18.12 -1.27
C TRP A 61 -11.50 17.96 -2.08
N ASN A 62 -11.12 19.00 -2.82
CA ASN A 62 -9.85 19.03 -3.53
C ASN A 62 -8.69 19.06 -2.51
N VAL A 63 -8.77 19.91 -1.48
CA VAL A 63 -7.74 19.96 -0.42
C VAL A 63 -7.60 18.61 0.27
N ILE A 64 -8.71 17.98 0.68
CA ILE A 64 -8.69 16.65 1.32
C ILE A 64 -8.05 15.61 0.39
N MET A 65 -8.41 15.62 -0.89
CA MET A 65 -7.86 14.72 -1.89
C MET A 65 -6.34 14.88 -2.01
N TRP A 66 -5.84 16.11 -2.18
CA TRP A 66 -4.40 16.38 -2.23
C TRP A 66 -3.66 15.98 -0.95
N THR A 67 -4.21 16.35 0.21
CA THR A 67 -3.62 15.96 1.51
C THR A 67 -3.52 14.44 1.63
N SER A 68 -4.56 13.71 1.23
CA SER A 68 -4.55 12.24 1.27
C SER A 68 -3.55 11.62 0.31
N LEU A 69 -3.35 12.20 -0.88
CA LEU A 69 -2.36 11.74 -1.83
C LEU A 69 -0.94 11.96 -1.29
N PHE A 70 -0.62 13.16 -0.80
CA PHE A 70 0.69 13.43 -0.22
C PHE A 70 0.98 12.57 1.00
N LEU A 71 0.00 12.39 1.88
CA LEU A 71 0.14 11.55 3.07
C LEU A 71 0.34 10.09 2.68
N GLY A 72 -0.49 9.55 1.77
CA GLY A 72 -0.37 8.18 1.29
C GLY A 72 1.00 7.92 0.67
N GLN A 73 1.47 8.84 -0.18
CA GLN A 73 2.76 8.70 -0.83
C GLN A 73 3.94 8.83 0.15
N GLY A 74 3.83 9.73 1.13
CA GLY A 74 4.81 9.85 2.21
C GLY A 74 4.90 8.59 3.06
N VAL A 75 3.75 8.01 3.46
CA VAL A 75 3.70 6.76 4.24
C VAL A 75 4.32 5.60 3.46
N ILE A 76 3.99 5.46 2.17
CA ILE A 76 4.60 4.44 1.30
C ILE A 76 6.11 4.63 1.26
N LEU A 77 6.60 5.83 0.91
CA LEU A 77 8.03 6.08 0.78
C LEU A 77 8.78 5.82 2.10
N CYS A 78 8.24 6.27 3.23
CA CYS A 78 8.84 6.07 4.54
C CYS A 78 8.90 4.58 4.92
N LEU A 79 7.80 3.84 4.80
CA LEU A 79 7.78 2.44 5.24
C LEU A 79 8.61 1.54 4.31
N TYR A 80 8.56 1.75 2.99
CA TYR A 80 9.39 0.98 2.06
C TYR A 80 10.88 1.30 2.23
N SER A 81 11.25 2.57 2.48
CA SER A 81 12.65 2.91 2.77
C SER A 81 13.14 2.31 4.09
N GLN A 82 12.33 2.38 5.15
CA GLN A 82 12.64 1.73 6.43
C GLN A 82 12.86 0.22 6.28
N GLU A 83 12.00 -0.45 5.52
CA GLU A 83 12.10 -1.88 5.27
C GLU A 83 13.35 -2.22 4.44
N TRP A 84 13.63 -1.46 3.39
CA TRP A 84 14.83 -1.62 2.57
C TRP A 84 16.11 -1.46 3.41
N TYR A 85 16.19 -0.39 4.23
CA TYR A 85 17.34 -0.19 5.11
C TYR A 85 17.46 -1.29 6.16
N ALA A 86 16.35 -1.75 6.75
CA ALA A 86 16.37 -2.83 7.72
C ALA A 86 16.92 -4.14 7.11
N GLN A 87 16.61 -4.43 5.85
CA GLN A 87 17.17 -5.58 5.14
C GLN A 87 18.65 -5.45 4.87
N GLN A 88 19.12 -4.24 4.57
CA GLN A 88 20.52 -3.99 4.26
C GLN A 88 21.42 -4.03 5.51
N TYR A 89 20.94 -3.57 6.66
CA TYR A 89 21.70 -3.57 7.92
C TYR A 89 21.58 -4.89 8.71
N CYS A 90 20.48 -5.62 8.57
CA CYS A 90 20.25 -6.91 9.22
C CYS A 90 20.07 -8.01 8.13
N PRO A 91 21.14 -8.59 7.56
CA PRO A 91 21.03 -9.70 6.61
C PRO A 91 20.64 -11.01 7.31
N LEU A 92 19.72 -11.79 6.72
CA LEU A 92 19.36 -13.14 7.18
C LEU A 92 20.37 -14.17 6.70
N THR A 93 20.74 -15.08 7.58
CA THR A 93 21.61 -16.22 7.24
C THR A 93 20.84 -17.36 6.54
N GLU A 94 19.51 -17.47 6.71
CA GLU A 94 18.68 -18.55 6.14
C GLU A 94 17.36 -17.99 5.54
N PRO A 95 17.21 -17.91 4.21
CA PRO A 95 16.03 -17.35 3.56
C PRO A 95 14.86 -18.36 3.57
N SER A 96 13.90 -18.17 4.48
CA SER A 96 12.61 -18.89 4.46
C SER A 96 11.51 -18.05 3.78
N PHE A 97 10.57 -18.67 3.05
CA PHE A 97 9.45 -17.96 2.42
C PHE A 97 8.61 -17.11 3.40
N LEU A 98 8.55 -17.51 4.68
CA LEU A 98 7.90 -16.74 5.74
C LEU A 98 8.67 -15.47 6.14
N GLU A 99 10.00 -15.45 5.98
CA GLU A 99 10.82 -14.25 6.20
C GLU A 99 10.63 -13.21 5.08
N LEU A 100 10.18 -13.63 3.89
CA LEU A 100 9.85 -12.72 2.79
C LEU A 100 8.56 -11.91 3.03
N LEU A 101 7.68 -12.43 3.90
CA LEU A 101 6.38 -11.86 4.25
C LEU A 101 6.41 -11.09 5.58
N LYS A 102 7.44 -11.30 6.40
CA LYS A 102 7.56 -10.71 7.73
C LYS A 102 8.31 -9.38 7.65
N PRO A 103 7.70 -8.25 8.08
CA PRO A 103 8.39 -6.96 8.06
C PRO A 103 9.60 -6.96 8.98
N ARG A 104 10.76 -6.65 8.40
CA ARG A 104 12.08 -6.60 9.04
C ARG A 104 12.23 -5.35 9.89
N SER A 105 11.55 -4.26 9.51
CA SER A 105 11.51 -2.99 10.22
C SER A 105 11.08 -3.08 11.69
N TRP A 106 10.30 -4.09 12.08
CA TRP A 106 9.85 -4.29 13.48
C TRP A 106 10.68 -5.31 14.25
N SER A 107 11.48 -6.13 13.54
CA SER A 107 12.24 -7.23 14.14
C SER A 107 13.73 -6.92 14.29
N CYS A 108 14.28 -6.04 13.46
CA CYS A 108 15.67 -5.57 13.56
C CYS A 108 15.74 -4.54 14.70
N HIS A 109 15.94 -5.03 15.93
CA HIS A 109 16.47 -4.20 16.99
C HIS A 109 17.94 -3.98 16.68
N ARG A 110 18.38 -2.72 16.69
CA ARG A 110 19.81 -2.42 16.70
C ARG A 110 20.33 -3.07 17.98
N ASP A 111 21.02 -4.20 17.88
CA ASP A 111 21.90 -4.66 18.94
C ASP A 111 22.90 -3.53 19.13
N ALA A 112 22.58 -2.64 20.07
CA ALA A 112 23.51 -1.68 20.61
C ALA A 112 24.50 -2.50 21.43
N GLY A 113 25.43 -3.16 20.74
CA GLY A 113 26.65 -3.66 21.33
C GLY A 113 27.49 -2.46 21.73
N LEU A 114 27.17 -1.89 22.88
CA LEU A 114 28.09 -1.17 23.77
C LEU A 114 28.12 -1.94 25.09
#